data_AF-A0A382D273-F1
#
_entry.id   AF-A0A382D273-F1
#
_cell.length_a   1.000
_cell.length_b   1.000
_cell.length_c   1.000
_cell.angle_alpha   90.00
_cell.angle_beta   90.00
_cell.angle_gamma   90.00
#
_symmetry.space_group_name_H-M   'P 1'
#
loop_
_entity.id
_entity.type
_entity.pdbx_description
1 polymer ?
#
loop_
_entity_poly.entity_id
_entity_poly.type
_entity_poly.pdbx_seq_one_letter_code
_entity_poly.pdbx_strand_id
1 'polypeptide(L)' 'MKAHDVTFVAKDLMMDEEAAAFIESRNIRSSPVLQVDDVLLYGQDLGPKKVDELLGLE' A
#
# COMPACT_ATOMS: atom_id res chain seq x y z
N MET A 1 -18.53 -3.13 5.15
CA MET A 1 -17.14 -3.63 5.09
C MET A 1 -17.19 -5.12 5.33
N LYS A 2 -16.79 -5.94 4.34
CA LYS A 2 -16.49 -7.35 4.59
C LYS A 2 -15.05 -7.40 5.11
N ALA A 3 -14.83 -8.12 6.20
CA ALA A 3 -13.47 -8.42 6.63
C ALA A 3 -12.98 -9.60 5.79
N HIS A 4 -11.77 -9.48 5.23
CA HIS A 4 -11.10 -10.54 4.50
C HIS A 4 -9.89 -10.99 5.32
N ASP A 5 -9.60 -12.29 5.32
CA ASP A 5 -8.46 -12.85 6.06
C ASP A 5 -7.17 -12.65 5.27
N VAL A 6 -6.77 -11.38 5.14
CA VAL A 6 -5.57 -10.95 4.43
C VAL A 6 -4.54 -10.45 5.44
N THR A 7 -3.40 -11.12 5.51
CA THR A 7 -2.29 -10.69 6.35
C THR A 7 -1.60 -9.48 5.74
N PHE A 8 -1.31 -8.46 6.56
CA PHE A 8 -0.54 -7.30 6.14
C PHE A 8 0.41 -6.85 7.26
N VAL A 9 1.45 -6.10 6.87
CA VAL A 9 2.39 -5.46 7.79
C VAL A 9 2.27 -3.95 7.61
N ALA A 10 2.01 -3.23 8.70
CA ALA A 10 2.06 -1.78 8.71
C ALA A 10 3.49 -1.32 9.03
N LYS A 11 4.04 -0.46 8.18
CA LYS A 11 5.33 0.20 8.39
C LYS A 11 5.11 1.69 8.60
N ASP A 12 5.63 2.23 9.69
CA ASP A 12 5.60 3.67 9.96
C ASP A 12 6.81 4.31 9.29
N LEU A 13 6.58 5.14 8.26
CA LEU A 13 7.64 5.79 7.50
C LEU A 13 8.47 6.78 8.34
N MET A 14 7.97 7.25 9.49
CA MET A 14 8.74 8.10 10.39
C MET A 14 9.70 7.30 11.29
N MET A 15 9.48 5.98 11.42
CA MET A 15 10.30 5.10 12.26
C MET A 15 11.12 4.08 11.45
N ASP A 16 10.66 3.72 10.25
CA ASP A 16 11.29 2.77 9.33
C ASP A 16 11.96 3.55 8.19
N GLU A 17 13.24 3.87 8.37
CA GLU A 17 14.05 4.62 7.40
C GLU A 17 14.19 3.88 6.06
N GLU A 18 14.22 2.54 6.07
CA GLU A 18 14.31 1.74 4.85
C GLU A 18 13.01 1.84 4.03
N ALA A 19 11.86 1.78 4.70
CA ALA A 19 10.57 1.98 4.04
C ALA A 19 10.44 3.40 3.48
N ALA A 20 10.85 4.42 4.24
CA ALA A 20 10.85 5.80 3.77
C ALA A 20 11.72 5.98 2.52
N ALA A 21 12.96 5.47 2.55
CA ALA A 21 13.89 5.52 1.44
C ALA A 21 13.36 4.76 0.20
N PHE A 22 12.73 3.60 0.40
CA PHE A 22 12.11 2.83 -0.67
C PHE A 22 11.01 3.61 -1.38
N ILE A 23 10.08 4.23 -0.63
CA ILE A 23 8.99 5.02 -1.20
C ILE A 23 9.53 6.27 -1.93
N GLU A 24 10.51 6.96 -1.35
CA GLU A 24 11.17 8.09 -2.00
C GLU A 24 11.87 7.69 -3.31
N SER A 25 12.55 6.54 -3.34
CA SER A 25 13.22 6.02 -4.54
C SER A 25 12.28 5.77 -5.72
N ARG A 26 10.99 5.57 -5.43
CA ARG A 26 9.91 5.42 -6.43
C ARG A 26 9.25 6.75 -6.81
N ASN A 27 9.83 7.87 -6.36
CA ASN A 27 9.32 9.23 -6.54
C ASN A 27 7.91 9.44 -5.95
N ILE A 28 7.55 8.64 -4.94
CA ILE A 28 6.29 8.80 -4.23
C ILE A 28 6.53 9.75 -3.06
N ARG A 29 5.69 10.79 -2.98
CA ARG A 29 5.84 11.90 -2.01
C ARG A 29 4.65 12.03 -1.06
N SER A 30 3.73 11.06 -1.12
CA SER A 30 2.52 11.04 -0.32
C SER A 30 2.33 9.68 0.35
N SER A 31 1.79 9.73 1.56
CA SER A 31 1.31 8.58 2.32
C SER A 31 -0.22 8.68 2.50
N PRO A 32 -0.93 7.56 2.72
CA PRO A 32 -0.42 6.18 2.82
C PRO A 32 -0.04 5.59 1.45
N VAL A 33 0.78 4.55 1.48
CA VAL A 33 1.12 3.71 0.32
C VAL A 33 0.80 2.27 0.68
N LEU A 34 0.09 1.57 -0.21
CA LEU A 34 -0.16 0.13 -0.10
C LEU A 34 0.69 -0.59 -1.15
N GLN A 35 1.49 -1.54 -0.71
CA GLN A 35 2.20 -2.44 -1.61
C GLN A 35 1.44 -3.77 -1.67
N VAL A 36 1.11 -4.21 -2.88
CA VAL A 36 0.61 -5.56 -3.17
C VAL A 36 1.55 -6.16 -4.20
N ASP A 37 2.31 -7.19 -3.81
CA ASP A 37 3.41 -7.73 -4.60
C ASP A 37 4.39 -6.62 -5.06
N ASP A 38 4.55 -6.42 -6.37
CA ASP A 38 5.40 -5.39 -6.96
C ASP A 38 4.65 -4.08 -7.25
N VAL A 39 3.34 -4.02 -6.96
CA VAL A 39 2.48 -2.87 -7.25
C VAL A 39 2.40 -1.94 -6.05
N LEU A 40 2.67 -0.65 -6.26
CA LEU A 40 2.49 0.40 -5.27
C LEU A 40 1.26 1.24 -5.60
N LEU A 41 0.29 1.27 -4.68
CA LEU A 41 -0.91 2.10 -4.74
C LEU A 41 -0.75 3.27 -3.78
N TYR A 42 -1.06 4.47 -4.26
CA TYR A 42 -1.00 5.70 -3.46
C TYR A 42 -2.00 6.73 -3.99
N GLY A 43 -2.41 7.67 -3.14
CA GLY A 43 -3.37 8.71 -3.53
C GLY A 43 -4.70 8.13 -4.01
N GLN A 44 -5.11 8.48 -5.24
CA GLN A 44 -6.38 8.04 -5.83
C GLN A 44 -6.45 6.54 -6.15
N ASP A 45 -5.30 5.86 -6.22
CA ASP A 45 -5.24 4.43 -6.51
C ASP A 45 -5.69 3.55 -5.33
N LEU A 46 -5.77 4.10 -4.11
CA LEU A 46 -6.22 3.40 -2.90
C LEU A 46 -7.74 3.22 -2.81
N GLY A 47 -8.45 3.37 -3.94
CA GLY A 47 -9.88 3.11 -4.00
C GLY A 47 -10.19 1.62 -3.76
N PRO A 48 -11.27 1.29 -3.02
CA PRO A 48 -11.57 -0.09 -2.62
C PRO A 48 -11.68 -1.03 -3.82
N LYS A 49 -12.31 -0.59 -4.92
CA LYS A 49 -12.44 -1.40 -6.14
C LYS A 49 -11.09 -1.91 -6.66
N LYS A 50 -10.07 -1.03 -6.76
CA LYS A 50 -8.76 -1.39 -7.29
C LYS A 50 -7.98 -2.29 -6.33
N VAL A 51 -8.14 -2.08 -5.03
CA VAL A 51 -7.55 -2.93 -3.99
C VAL A 51 -8.19 -4.32 -4.01
N ASP A 52 -9.51 -4.41 -4.10
CA ASP A 52 -10.25 -5.68 -4.16
C ASP A 52 -9.88 -6.48 -5.42
N GLU A 53 -9.77 -5.81 -6.58
CA GLU A 53 -9.31 -6.42 -7.84
C GLU A 53 -7.88 -6.98 -7.72
N LEU A 54 -6.96 -6.23 -7.09
CA LEU A 54 -5.56 -6.67 -6.92
C LEU A 54 -5.42 -7.81 -5.90
N LEU A 55 -6.25 -7.83 -4.87
CA LEU A 55 -6.25 -8.88 -3.85
C LEU A 55 -7.15 -10.08 -4.22
N GLY A 56 -7.88 -10.02 -5.33
CA GLY A 56 -8.78 -11.09 -5.78
C GLY A 56 -9.98 -11.31 -4.85
N LEU A 57 -10.56 -10.24 -4.30
CA LEU A 57 -11.55 -10.28 -3.21
C LEU A 57 -13.03 -10.12 -3.65
N GLU A 58 -13.40 -10.49 -4.88
CA GLU A 58 -14.77 -10.34 -5.42
C GLU A 58 -15.91 -10.83 -4.50
#